data_AF-A0A8J4J8Q6-F1
#
_entry.id   AF-A0A8J4J8Q6-F1
#
_cell.length_a   1.000
_cell.length_b   1.000
_cell.length_c   1.000
_cell.angle_alpha   90.00
_cell.angle_beta   90.00
_cell.angle_gamma   90.00
#
_symmetry.space_group_name_H-M   'P 1'
#
loop_
_entity.id
_entity.type
_entity.pdbx_description
1 polymer ?
#
loop_
_entity_poly.entity_id
_entity_poly.type
_entity_poly.pdbx_seq_one_letter_code
_entity_poly.pdbx_strand_id
1 'polypeptide(L)'
;HLSCPRTHVPCRDGTECVAQEYMCDGEKDCADGSDEDGCAQLCDTPGRSCSSYPCGLGACLNASLVCDGQQDCADGSDEGGNCSVPCQQSCTHLCYPSPQGPRCWCDPGYRLAEDGLSCMDIDECTERGEGACSQTCLNAPGSYSCGCLPGYLLEPDGRICKLTGPEPMLLVAVQSELLSYGLRSGREEVLLATDKDHVVFSLDYDLVERKVFWMDLATESIRWQSFDLGKKGTLVKGVRSDCIAVDWLGRNLYWTDGAAGQVLATRLGAAWRGIPEYTVVMDGDLDRPHSLVLQPLAGLLYWSEVGSHPRLMEATMDGSRRHVLLAQGLGWPTALALDLPTWRIFWLDEKLGSVGSARLDGTSVKVLQLGWVQSPFAAAVCEGQLYWSERKAWSVQQVDKVSGKNRTVLLKRHRQPHGLQLCPVVAMLTCAVLAGTNGCAKSNGGCAHLCLPNP
;
A
#
# COMPACT_ATOMS: atom_id res chain seq x y z
N HIS A 1 -25.87 -18.93 -22.21
CA HIS A 1 -25.01 -18.72 -21.04
C HIS A 1 -25.89 -18.31 -19.87
N LEU A 2 -26.17 -19.27 -19.01
CA LEU A 2 -26.81 -19.04 -17.72
C LEU A 2 -25.85 -18.21 -16.85
N SER A 3 -26.37 -17.21 -16.15
CA SER A 3 -25.57 -16.36 -15.24
C SER A 3 -25.92 -16.74 -13.81
N CYS A 4 -24.98 -17.36 -13.10
CA CYS A 4 -25.19 -17.80 -11.72
C CYS A 4 -24.86 -16.70 -10.69
N PRO A 5 -25.51 -16.71 -9.51
CA PRO A 5 -25.12 -15.93 -8.34
C PRO A 5 -23.67 -16.20 -7.89
N ARG A 6 -23.05 -15.28 -7.15
CA ARG A 6 -21.63 -15.39 -6.71
C ARG A 6 -21.30 -16.65 -5.89
N THR A 7 -22.28 -17.31 -5.30
CA THR A 7 -22.11 -18.51 -4.47
C THR A 7 -22.49 -19.79 -5.20
N HIS A 8 -22.79 -19.71 -6.50
CA HIS A 8 -23.25 -20.84 -7.31
C HIS A 8 -22.39 -21.00 -8.57
N VAL A 9 -22.13 -22.23 -8.95
CA VAL A 9 -21.35 -22.62 -10.12
C VAL A 9 -22.30 -23.18 -11.19
N PRO A 10 -22.19 -22.76 -12.47
CA PRO A 10 -22.98 -23.34 -13.54
C PRO A 10 -22.53 -24.76 -13.85
N CYS A 11 -23.48 -25.68 -14.03
CA CYS A 11 -23.20 -26.99 -14.61
C CYS A 11 -22.63 -26.85 -16.03
N ARG A 12 -21.89 -27.86 -16.50
CA ARG A 12 -21.17 -27.83 -17.79
C ARG A 12 -22.13 -27.74 -18.97
N ASP A 13 -23.31 -28.35 -18.88
CA ASP A 13 -24.39 -28.19 -19.86
C ASP A 13 -25.06 -26.80 -19.86
N GLY A 14 -24.79 -25.98 -18.83
CA GLY A 14 -25.31 -24.63 -18.66
C GLY A 14 -26.82 -24.56 -18.40
N THR A 15 -27.45 -25.66 -17.95
CA THR A 15 -28.89 -25.74 -17.71
C THR A 15 -29.28 -25.28 -16.30
N GLU A 16 -28.40 -25.48 -15.32
CA GLU A 16 -28.63 -25.12 -13.92
C GLU A 16 -27.38 -24.58 -13.21
N CYS A 17 -27.57 -24.05 -12.01
CA CYS A 17 -26.53 -23.52 -11.14
C CYS A 17 -26.60 -24.27 -9.79
N VAL A 18 -25.50 -24.90 -9.40
CA VAL A 18 -25.35 -25.58 -8.11
C VAL A 18 -24.65 -24.68 -7.11
N ALA A 19 -24.96 -24.83 -5.82
CA ALA A 19 -24.23 -24.11 -4.79
C ALA A 19 -22.77 -24.58 -4.76
N GLN A 20 -21.84 -23.70 -4.41
CA GLN A 20 -20.41 -24.03 -4.41
C GLN A 20 -20.04 -25.11 -3.37
N GLU A 21 -20.89 -25.33 -2.38
CA GLU A 21 -20.80 -26.42 -1.39
C GLU A 21 -21.23 -27.79 -1.94
N TYR A 22 -21.98 -27.83 -3.05
CA TYR A 22 -22.42 -29.04 -3.78
C TYR A 22 -21.56 -29.30 -5.02
N MET A 23 -20.29 -28.91 -4.95
CA MET A 23 -19.30 -29.23 -5.97
C MET A 23 -18.31 -30.19 -5.34
N CYS A 24 -18.18 -31.40 -5.91
CA CYS A 24 -17.30 -32.44 -5.39
C CYS A 24 -17.68 -32.90 -3.97
N ASP A 25 -18.97 -32.96 -3.67
CA ASP A 25 -19.47 -33.44 -2.38
C ASP A 25 -19.89 -34.92 -2.42
N GLY A 26 -19.75 -35.56 -3.60
CA GLY A 26 -20.03 -36.98 -3.81
C GLY A 26 -21.48 -37.27 -4.18
N GLU A 27 -22.34 -36.26 -4.26
CA GLU A 27 -23.72 -36.37 -4.74
C GLU A 27 -23.85 -35.77 -6.14
N LYS A 28 -24.81 -36.28 -6.91
CA LYS A 28 -25.07 -35.79 -8.27
C LYS A 28 -26.17 -34.74 -8.22
N ASP A 29 -25.78 -33.48 -8.10
CA ASP A 29 -26.64 -32.31 -8.08
C ASP A 29 -26.79 -31.64 -9.45
N CYS A 30 -25.80 -31.76 -10.35
CA CYS A 30 -26.00 -31.47 -11.77
C CYS A 30 -26.65 -32.64 -12.51
N ALA A 31 -27.63 -32.37 -13.37
CA ALA A 31 -28.26 -33.37 -14.23
C ALA A 31 -27.26 -34.10 -15.14
N ASP A 32 -26.20 -33.40 -15.57
CA ASP A 32 -25.09 -33.94 -16.35
C ASP A 32 -23.96 -34.56 -15.51
N GLY A 33 -23.99 -34.39 -14.18
CA GLY A 33 -22.98 -34.90 -13.24
C GLY A 33 -21.64 -34.17 -13.32
N SER A 34 -21.65 -32.93 -13.84
CA SER A 34 -20.45 -32.13 -14.04
C SER A 34 -19.91 -31.45 -12.77
N ASP A 35 -20.74 -31.36 -11.74
CA ASP A 35 -20.39 -31.02 -10.36
C ASP A 35 -19.40 -32.02 -9.74
N GLU A 36 -19.49 -33.30 -10.12
CA GLU A 36 -18.63 -34.37 -9.63
C GLU A 36 -17.48 -34.74 -10.59
N ASP A 37 -17.34 -34.01 -11.70
CA ASP A 37 -16.34 -34.30 -12.74
C ASP A 37 -15.13 -33.36 -12.64
N GLY A 38 -13.94 -33.92 -12.39
CA GLY A 38 -12.68 -33.15 -12.32
C GLY A 38 -12.25 -32.73 -10.91
N CYS A 39 -12.83 -33.30 -9.86
CA CYS A 39 -12.50 -33.03 -8.46
C CYS A 39 -11.02 -33.26 -8.10
N ALA A 40 -10.35 -34.17 -8.81
CA ALA A 40 -8.91 -34.41 -8.66
C ALA A 40 -8.03 -33.20 -9.04
N GLN A 41 -8.50 -32.28 -9.89
CA GLN A 41 -7.75 -31.09 -10.33
C GLN A 41 -8.07 -29.82 -9.53
N LEU A 42 -9.12 -29.81 -8.71
CA LEU A 42 -9.40 -28.73 -7.76
C LEU A 42 -8.46 -28.78 -6.53
N CYS A 43 -7.73 -29.88 -6.36
CA CYS A 43 -6.72 -30.08 -5.31
C CYS A 43 -5.33 -29.53 -5.66
N ASP A 44 -5.12 -28.97 -6.85
CA ASP A 44 -3.81 -28.44 -7.27
C ASP A 44 -3.74 -26.90 -7.15
N THR A 45 -4.36 -26.35 -6.09
CA THR A 45 -3.99 -25.01 -5.63
C THR A 45 -2.77 -25.14 -4.72
N PRO A 46 -1.65 -24.45 -5.02
CA PRO A 46 -0.52 -24.40 -4.11
C PRO A 46 -0.98 -23.69 -2.83
N GLY A 47 -1.29 -24.47 -1.79
CA GLY A 47 -1.78 -23.94 -0.51
C GLY A 47 -2.79 -24.79 0.26
N ARG A 48 -3.39 -25.84 -0.31
CA ARG A 48 -4.17 -26.81 0.48
C ARG A 48 -3.31 -28.00 0.93
N SER A 49 -2.34 -27.71 1.78
CA SER A 49 -1.75 -28.73 2.65
C SER A 49 -2.72 -28.94 3.81
N CYS A 50 -3.37 -30.10 3.87
CA CYS A 50 -4.19 -30.41 5.03
C CYS A 50 -3.28 -30.70 6.23
N SER A 51 -3.42 -29.88 7.27
CA SER A 51 -2.87 -30.16 8.60
C SER A 51 -3.60 -31.31 9.32
N SER A 52 -4.73 -31.74 8.75
CA SER A 52 -5.58 -32.87 9.14
C SER A 52 -5.28 -34.17 8.38
N TYR A 53 -5.99 -35.26 8.70
CA TYR A 53 -5.89 -36.52 7.94
C TYR A 53 -6.55 -36.37 6.56
N PRO A 54 -5.84 -36.58 5.44
CA PRO A 54 -6.41 -36.49 4.10
C PRO A 54 -7.12 -37.80 3.72
N CYS A 55 -8.41 -37.71 3.38
CA CYS A 55 -9.17 -38.79 2.75
C CYS A 55 -8.68 -39.03 1.30
N GLY A 56 -8.86 -40.25 0.78
CA GLY A 56 -8.47 -40.61 -0.59
C GLY A 56 -9.18 -39.80 -1.70
N LEU A 57 -10.32 -39.18 -1.38
CA LEU A 57 -11.08 -38.29 -2.27
C LEU A 57 -10.89 -36.79 -1.96
N GLY A 58 -9.90 -36.41 -1.16
CA GLY A 58 -9.49 -34.99 -0.97
C GLY A 58 -10.20 -34.22 0.15
N ALA A 59 -11.12 -34.86 0.88
CA ALA A 59 -11.65 -34.33 2.14
C ALA A 59 -10.60 -34.41 3.26
N CYS A 60 -10.67 -33.55 4.28
CA CYS A 60 -9.70 -33.53 5.36
C CYS A 60 -10.39 -33.57 6.74
N LEU A 61 -10.08 -34.62 7.50
CA LEU A 61 -10.74 -34.93 8.77
C LEU A 61 -9.93 -34.48 9.97
N ASN A 62 -10.63 -34.02 11.01
CA ASN A 62 -9.99 -33.74 12.30
C ASN A 62 -9.43 -35.04 12.89
N ALA A 63 -8.35 -34.95 13.67
CA ALA A 63 -7.74 -36.11 14.35
C ALA A 63 -8.73 -36.90 15.23
N SER A 64 -9.81 -36.26 15.69
CA SER A 64 -10.87 -36.90 16.47
C SER A 64 -11.84 -37.78 15.66
N LEU A 65 -11.82 -37.65 14.32
CA LEU A 65 -12.69 -38.33 13.35
C LEU A 65 -11.92 -39.41 12.58
N VAL A 66 -10.79 -39.87 13.11
CA VAL A 66 -9.94 -40.87 12.46
C VAL A 66 -9.82 -42.04 13.42
N CYS A 67 -10.13 -43.25 12.94
CA CYS A 67 -10.20 -44.44 13.77
C CYS A 67 -11.16 -44.29 14.97
N ASP A 68 -12.25 -43.55 14.81
CA ASP A 68 -13.28 -43.36 15.84
C ASP A 68 -14.38 -44.43 15.78
N GLY A 69 -14.31 -45.32 14.77
CA GLY A 69 -15.24 -46.41 14.53
C GLY A 69 -16.42 -46.03 13.64
N GLN A 70 -16.43 -44.82 13.07
CA GLN A 70 -17.40 -44.35 12.10
C GLN A 70 -16.72 -44.10 10.76
N GLN A 71 -17.48 -44.26 9.68
CA GLN A 71 -16.99 -43.98 8.34
C GLN A 71 -17.23 -42.49 8.03
N ASP A 72 -16.26 -41.64 8.34
CA ASP A 72 -16.31 -40.20 8.10
C ASP A 72 -15.72 -39.81 6.74
N CYS A 73 -14.76 -40.58 6.21
CA CYS A 73 -14.38 -40.44 4.80
C CYS A 73 -15.39 -41.18 3.90
N ALA A 74 -15.77 -40.59 2.77
CA ALA A 74 -16.67 -41.21 1.79
C ALA A 74 -16.15 -42.56 1.24
N ASP A 75 -14.82 -42.73 1.19
CA ASP A 75 -14.17 -43.99 0.80
C ASP A 75 -13.83 -44.91 1.99
N GLY A 76 -14.12 -44.47 3.22
CA GLY A 76 -13.77 -45.15 4.47
C GLY A 76 -12.27 -45.26 4.73
N SER A 77 -11.47 -44.39 4.11
CA SER A 77 -10.01 -44.37 4.27
C SER A 77 -9.52 -43.85 5.62
N ASP A 78 -10.43 -43.42 6.49
CA ASP A 78 -10.23 -43.02 7.89
C ASP A 78 -10.27 -44.20 8.87
N GLU A 79 -10.81 -45.35 8.46
CA GLU A 79 -11.00 -46.53 9.30
C GLU A 79 -10.18 -47.74 8.86
N GLY A 80 -9.98 -48.69 9.78
CA GLY A 80 -9.29 -49.96 9.51
C GLY A 80 -7.76 -49.89 9.52
N GLY A 81 -7.10 -50.87 8.86
CA GLY A 81 -5.62 -50.94 8.82
C GLY A 81 -4.96 -50.97 10.22
N ASN A 82 -4.06 -50.02 10.47
CA ASN A 82 -3.34 -49.89 11.74
C ASN A 82 -4.06 -49.07 12.83
N CYS A 83 -5.38 -48.81 12.71
CA CYS A 83 -6.16 -48.10 13.73
C CYS A 83 -6.06 -48.71 15.14
N SER A 84 -5.77 -50.02 15.26
CA SER A 84 -5.59 -50.70 16.54
C SER A 84 -4.23 -50.44 17.21
N VAL A 85 -3.28 -49.79 16.52
CA VAL A 85 -1.96 -49.48 17.07
C VAL A 85 -2.08 -48.25 18.00
N PRO A 86 -1.84 -48.41 19.31
CA PRO A 86 -1.96 -47.29 20.23
C PRO A 86 -0.85 -46.27 19.99
N CYS A 87 -1.17 -45.01 20.30
CA CYS A 87 -0.20 -43.92 20.25
C CYS A 87 0.89 -44.09 21.30
N GLN A 88 2.06 -44.55 20.85
CA GLN A 88 3.29 -44.63 21.66
C GLN A 88 4.33 -43.59 21.25
N GLN A 89 4.04 -42.78 20.22
CA GLN A 89 4.91 -41.71 19.77
C GLN A 89 4.85 -40.52 20.73
N SER A 90 5.99 -39.88 20.98
CA SER A 90 6.10 -38.70 21.85
C SER A 90 5.84 -37.41 21.06
N CYS A 91 4.59 -37.21 20.62
CA CYS A 91 4.15 -35.99 19.94
C CYS A 91 4.17 -34.77 20.88
N THR A 92 4.42 -33.56 20.37
CA THR A 92 4.34 -32.32 21.17
C THR A 92 2.93 -32.00 21.63
N HIS A 93 1.94 -32.16 20.75
CA HIS A 93 0.53 -31.87 21.04
C HIS A 93 -0.28 -33.17 21.14
N LEU A 94 -1.04 -33.52 20.10
CA LEU A 94 -1.92 -34.70 20.13
C LEU A 94 -1.34 -35.83 19.28
N CYS A 95 -1.37 -37.05 19.80
CA CYS A 95 -1.15 -38.26 19.01
C CYS A 95 -2.51 -38.92 18.77
N TYR A 96 -2.77 -39.33 17.52
CA TYR A 96 -3.99 -40.07 17.17
C TYR A 96 -3.66 -41.30 16.31
N PRO A 97 -4.42 -42.40 16.48
CA PRO A 97 -4.30 -43.57 15.60
C PRO A 97 -4.75 -43.21 14.18
N SER A 98 -4.11 -43.80 13.17
CA SER A 98 -4.56 -43.69 11.78
C SER A 98 -4.38 -45.03 11.05
N PRO A 99 -5.10 -45.27 9.95
CA PRO A 99 -4.96 -46.50 9.17
C PRO A 99 -3.54 -46.78 8.67
N GLN A 100 -2.72 -45.73 8.53
CA GLN A 100 -1.32 -45.79 8.10
C GLN A 100 -0.33 -45.90 9.28
N GLY A 101 -0.82 -45.93 10.52
CA GLY A 101 -0.03 -45.91 11.76
C GLY A 101 -0.28 -44.65 12.59
N PRO A 102 0.16 -44.60 13.86
CA PRO A 102 -0.03 -43.43 14.72
C PRO A 102 0.65 -42.19 14.12
N ARG A 103 -0.06 -41.05 14.15
CA ARG A 103 0.41 -39.75 13.65
C ARG A 103 0.23 -38.68 14.72
N CYS A 104 1.04 -37.62 14.60
CA CYS A 104 0.92 -36.44 15.43
C CYS A 104 0.08 -35.36 14.74
N TRP A 105 -0.76 -34.70 15.53
CA TRP A 105 -1.57 -33.56 15.13
C TRP A 105 -1.19 -32.33 15.97
N CYS A 106 -1.24 -31.17 15.33
CA CYS A 106 -0.91 -29.89 15.93
C CYS A 106 -2.15 -29.00 16.06
N ASP A 107 -2.30 -28.35 17.21
CA ASP A 107 -3.35 -27.35 17.45
C ASP A 107 -3.38 -26.25 16.36
N PRO A 108 -4.53 -25.59 16.11
CA PRO A 108 -4.61 -24.46 15.19
C PRO A 108 -3.56 -23.39 15.53
N GLY A 109 -2.88 -22.88 14.51
CA GLY A 109 -1.74 -21.96 14.68
C GLY A 109 -0.39 -22.66 14.78
N TYR A 110 -0.34 -24.00 14.67
CA TYR A 110 0.89 -24.77 14.63
C TYR A 110 0.95 -25.65 13.39
N ARG A 111 2.17 -25.93 12.91
CA ARG A 111 2.44 -26.86 11.82
C ARG A 111 3.38 -27.98 12.28
N LEU A 112 3.19 -29.17 11.71
CA LEU A 112 4.03 -30.33 12.01
C LEU A 112 5.42 -30.13 11.40
N ALA A 113 6.46 -30.33 12.20
CA ALA A 113 7.85 -30.26 11.76
C ALA A 113 8.24 -31.46 10.88
N GLU A 114 9.41 -31.38 10.23
CA GLU A 114 9.92 -32.43 9.33
C GLU A 114 10.13 -33.78 10.04
N ASP A 115 10.30 -33.77 11.35
CA ASP A 115 10.42 -34.99 12.18
C ASP A 115 9.09 -35.76 12.31
N GLY A 116 7.97 -35.17 11.90
CA GLY A 116 6.64 -35.76 12.02
C GLY A 116 6.11 -35.84 13.46
N LEU A 117 6.80 -35.22 14.43
CA LEU A 117 6.54 -35.34 15.87
C LEU A 117 6.33 -33.99 16.55
N SER A 118 7.13 -33.00 16.17
CA SER A 118 7.17 -31.70 16.83
C SER A 118 6.21 -30.72 16.18
N CYS A 119 5.48 -29.94 17.01
CA CYS A 119 4.61 -28.87 16.52
C CYS A 119 5.31 -27.52 16.66
N MET A 120 5.52 -26.87 15.52
CA MET A 120 6.14 -25.54 15.46
C MET A 120 5.06 -24.48 15.28
N ASP A 121 5.20 -23.39 16.05
CA ASP A 121 4.36 -22.22 15.91
C ASP A 121 4.42 -21.66 14.49
N ILE A 122 3.26 -21.31 13.93
CA ILE A 122 3.16 -20.66 12.64
C ILE A 122 3.32 -19.16 12.89
N ASP A 123 4.44 -18.60 12.46
CA ASP A 123 4.62 -17.15 12.51
C ASP A 123 3.82 -16.50 11.38
N GLU A 124 2.56 -16.12 11.63
CA GLU A 124 1.70 -15.52 10.61
C GLU A 124 2.24 -14.17 10.12
N CYS A 125 2.98 -13.46 10.97
CA CYS A 125 3.60 -12.19 10.61
C CYS A 125 4.70 -12.37 9.55
N THR A 126 5.33 -13.55 9.47
CA THR A 126 6.29 -13.87 8.40
C THR A 126 5.62 -14.58 7.22
N GLU A 127 4.73 -15.54 7.48
CA GLU A 127 4.13 -16.36 6.43
C GLU A 127 3.09 -15.59 5.60
N ARG A 128 2.18 -14.86 6.27
CA ARG A 128 1.20 -13.99 5.58
C ARG A 128 1.76 -12.60 5.35
N GLY A 129 2.81 -12.21 6.07
CA GLY A 129 3.44 -10.90 5.95
C GLY A 129 2.42 -9.76 6.09
N GLU A 130 2.38 -8.91 5.07
CA GLU A 130 1.50 -7.74 4.96
C GLU A 130 0.01 -8.09 4.80
N GLY A 131 -0.33 -9.37 4.62
CA GLY A 131 -1.72 -9.85 4.63
C GLY A 131 -2.23 -10.24 6.02
N ALA A 132 -1.36 -10.37 7.02
CA ALA A 132 -1.75 -10.74 8.39
C ALA A 132 -2.50 -9.60 9.09
N CYS A 133 -1.88 -8.42 9.08
CA CYS A 133 -2.37 -7.20 9.72
C CYS A 133 -2.22 -6.02 8.76
N SER A 134 -3.13 -5.05 8.86
CA SER A 134 -3.04 -3.81 8.07
C SER A 134 -1.88 -2.89 8.46
N GLN A 135 -1.38 -3.02 9.70
CA GLN A 135 -0.28 -2.22 10.26
C GLN A 135 0.71 -3.11 11.03
N THR A 136 0.67 -3.10 12.37
CA THR A 136 1.63 -3.85 13.19
C THR A 136 1.13 -5.27 13.42
N CYS A 137 2.00 -6.26 13.28
CA CYS A 137 1.73 -7.67 13.56
C CYS A 137 2.66 -8.16 14.69
N LEU A 138 2.09 -8.84 15.68
CA LEU A 138 2.82 -9.47 16.78
C LEU A 138 2.47 -10.96 16.81
N ASN A 139 3.46 -11.80 16.50
CA ASN A 139 3.33 -13.26 16.59
C ASN A 139 3.30 -13.71 18.06
N ALA A 140 2.46 -14.70 18.36
CA ALA A 140 2.36 -15.33 19.68
C ALA A 140 2.21 -16.85 19.50
N PRO A 141 2.56 -17.68 20.51
CA PRO A 141 2.39 -19.12 20.37
C PRO A 141 0.94 -19.52 20.06
N GLY A 142 0.69 -20.04 18.87
CA GLY A 142 -0.61 -20.51 18.36
C GLY A 142 -1.55 -19.43 17.84
N SER A 143 -1.10 -18.16 17.76
CA SER A 143 -1.95 -17.05 17.30
C SER A 143 -1.12 -15.79 17.00
N TYR A 144 -1.77 -14.74 16.53
CA TYR A 144 -1.15 -13.43 16.38
C TYR A 144 -2.12 -12.33 16.77
N SER A 145 -1.58 -11.16 17.06
CA SER A 145 -2.36 -9.96 17.34
C SER A 145 -1.93 -8.79 16.48
N CYS A 146 -2.90 -8.02 16.01
CA CYS A 146 -2.66 -6.81 15.24
C CYS A 146 -2.73 -5.57 16.12
N GLY A 147 -1.80 -4.64 15.90
CA GLY A 147 -1.74 -3.35 16.57
C GLY A 147 -1.86 -2.20 15.59
N CYS A 148 -2.45 -1.09 16.05
CA CYS A 148 -2.61 0.14 15.27
C CYS A 148 -1.73 1.26 15.79
N LEU A 149 -1.19 2.07 14.88
CA LEU A 149 -0.45 3.28 15.20
C LEU A 149 -1.35 4.37 15.79
N PRO A 150 -0.79 5.36 16.52
CA PRO A 150 -1.55 6.48 17.04
C PRO A 150 -2.38 7.17 15.95
N GLY A 151 -3.66 7.40 16.22
CA GLY A 151 -4.60 7.96 15.25
C GLY A 151 -5.40 6.94 14.45
N TYR A 152 -5.15 5.65 14.65
CA TYR A 152 -5.94 4.56 14.08
C TYR A 152 -6.65 3.74 15.16
N LEU A 153 -7.80 3.17 14.81
CA LEU A 153 -8.55 2.23 15.64
C LEU A 153 -8.65 0.88 14.93
N LEU A 154 -8.47 -0.20 15.70
CA LEU A 154 -8.63 -1.56 15.23
C LEU A 154 -10.12 -1.86 15.04
N GLU A 155 -10.49 -2.31 13.85
CA GLU A 155 -11.84 -2.72 13.52
C GLU A 155 -12.22 -4.02 14.27
N PRO A 156 -13.52 -4.36 14.37
CA PRO A 156 -13.99 -5.58 15.04
C PRO A 156 -13.44 -6.90 14.45
N ASP A 157 -12.86 -6.85 13.24
CA ASP A 157 -12.20 -7.98 12.60
C ASP A 157 -10.84 -8.33 13.23
N GLY A 158 -10.32 -7.47 14.11
CA GLY A 158 -9.03 -7.65 14.78
C GLY A 158 -7.81 -7.53 13.86
N ARG A 159 -7.98 -7.04 12.61
CA ARG A 159 -6.90 -6.98 11.60
C ARG A 159 -6.75 -5.63 10.91
N ILE A 160 -7.84 -4.90 10.70
CA ILE A 160 -7.86 -3.66 9.91
C ILE A 160 -7.84 -2.44 10.84
N CYS A 161 -6.89 -1.53 10.60
CA CYS A 161 -6.74 -0.28 11.32
C CYS A 161 -7.30 0.87 10.46
N LYS A 162 -8.36 1.53 10.95
CA LYS A 162 -8.96 2.69 10.27
C LYS A 162 -8.65 4.02 10.95
N LEU A 163 -8.57 5.06 10.15
CA LEU A 163 -8.27 6.42 10.61
C LEU A 163 -9.37 6.97 11.53
N THR A 164 -8.97 7.41 12.73
CA THR A 164 -9.81 8.14 13.66
C THR A 164 -9.70 9.65 13.43
N GLY A 165 -10.80 10.38 13.64
CA GLY A 165 -10.84 11.83 13.50
C GLY A 165 -11.47 12.31 12.18
N PRO A 166 -11.08 13.50 11.67
CA PRO A 166 -11.73 14.13 10.54
C PRO A 166 -11.61 13.27 9.27
N GLU A 167 -12.49 13.52 8.30
CA GLU A 167 -12.49 12.80 7.03
C GLU A 167 -11.18 13.04 6.24
N PRO A 168 -10.54 11.97 5.73
CA PRO A 168 -9.40 12.13 4.85
C PRO A 168 -9.85 12.68 3.49
N MET A 169 -9.17 13.74 3.07
CA MET A 169 -9.47 14.46 1.83
C MET A 169 -8.32 14.25 0.84
N LEU A 170 -8.68 13.95 -0.41
CA LEU A 170 -7.75 13.90 -1.53
C LEU A 170 -7.77 15.25 -2.24
N LEU A 171 -6.63 15.92 -2.31
CA LEU A 171 -6.45 17.17 -3.06
C LEU A 171 -6.04 16.84 -4.49
N VAL A 172 -6.76 17.39 -5.47
CA VAL A 172 -6.57 17.09 -6.89
C VAL A 172 -6.43 18.39 -7.67
N ALA A 173 -5.30 18.58 -8.34
CA ALA A 173 -5.11 19.67 -9.28
C ALA A 173 -5.69 19.31 -10.65
N VAL A 174 -6.63 20.13 -11.11
CA VAL A 174 -7.27 19.99 -12.42
C VAL A 174 -7.15 21.32 -13.16
N GLN A 175 -6.07 21.45 -13.95
CA GLN A 175 -5.71 22.68 -14.66
C GLN A 175 -5.69 23.94 -13.75
N SER A 176 -6.68 24.82 -13.85
CA SER A 176 -6.78 26.07 -13.09
C SER A 176 -7.55 25.92 -11.77
N GLU A 177 -7.88 24.69 -11.38
CA GLU A 177 -8.68 24.42 -10.18
C GLU A 177 -7.97 23.43 -9.26
N LEU A 178 -8.15 23.64 -7.95
CA LEU A 178 -7.82 22.67 -6.91
C LEU A 178 -9.11 22.16 -6.30
N LEU A 179 -9.30 20.85 -6.34
CA LEU A 179 -10.46 20.16 -5.81
C LEU A 179 -10.05 19.40 -4.55
N SER A 180 -10.96 19.31 -3.58
CA SER A 180 -10.91 18.30 -2.53
C SER A 180 -12.00 17.26 -2.74
N TYR A 181 -11.64 16.00 -2.52
CA TYR A 181 -12.53 14.86 -2.56
C TYR A 181 -12.51 14.13 -1.22
N GLY A 182 -13.65 14.02 -0.55
CA GLY A 182 -13.78 13.27 0.70
C GLY A 182 -13.82 11.76 0.43
N LEU A 183 -12.84 11.02 0.96
CA LEU A 183 -12.71 9.59 0.68
C LEU A 183 -13.83 8.74 1.29
N ARG A 184 -14.55 9.23 2.32
CA ARG A 184 -15.64 8.50 2.98
C ARG A 184 -17.01 8.97 2.51
N SER A 185 -17.18 10.27 2.35
CA SER A 185 -18.43 10.93 1.99
C SER A 185 -18.65 11.01 0.48
N GLY A 186 -17.59 10.87 -0.32
CA GLY A 186 -17.62 11.10 -1.77
C GLY A 186 -17.93 12.55 -2.14
N ARG A 187 -17.82 13.50 -1.20
CA ARG A 187 -18.12 14.91 -1.45
C ARG A 187 -16.99 15.57 -2.21
N GLU A 188 -17.35 16.32 -3.25
CA GLU A 188 -16.45 17.13 -4.05
C GLU A 188 -16.61 18.60 -3.66
N GLU A 189 -15.49 19.30 -3.45
CA GLU A 189 -15.48 20.73 -3.17
C GLU A 189 -14.35 21.42 -3.94
N VAL A 190 -14.64 22.58 -4.54
CA VAL A 190 -13.63 23.40 -5.22
C VAL A 190 -12.99 24.32 -4.19
N LEU A 191 -11.72 24.09 -3.89
CA LEU A 191 -10.99 24.84 -2.86
C LEU A 191 -10.31 26.09 -3.41
N LEU A 192 -9.87 26.03 -4.66
CA LEU A 192 -9.25 27.16 -5.35
C LEU A 192 -9.65 27.11 -6.82
N ALA A 193 -10.08 28.25 -7.33
CA ALA A 193 -10.13 28.53 -8.75
C ALA A 193 -9.14 29.67 -9.03
N THR A 194 -8.08 29.38 -9.78
CA THR A 194 -7.16 30.40 -10.30
C THR A 194 -7.73 31.01 -11.57
N ASP A 195 -7.11 32.11 -12.04
CA ASP A 195 -7.44 32.63 -13.37
C ASP A 195 -7.22 31.55 -14.44
N LYS A 196 -7.99 31.61 -15.53
CA LYS A 196 -8.02 30.57 -16.58
C LYS A 196 -6.67 30.33 -17.27
N ASP A 197 -5.75 31.28 -17.17
CA ASP A 197 -4.42 31.22 -17.78
C ASP A 197 -3.40 30.50 -16.88
N HIS A 198 -3.76 30.18 -15.63
CA HIS A 198 -2.89 29.47 -14.69
C HIS A 198 -3.08 27.96 -14.76
N VAL A 199 -1.98 27.22 -14.55
CA VAL A 199 -1.97 25.75 -14.59
C VAL A 199 -1.32 25.22 -13.33
N VAL A 200 -2.16 24.76 -12.40
CA VAL A 200 -1.79 24.04 -11.19
C VAL A 200 -1.29 22.65 -11.58
N PHE A 201 0.00 22.39 -11.33
CA PHE A 201 0.67 21.18 -11.76
C PHE A 201 0.97 20.25 -10.59
N SER A 202 2.11 20.42 -9.90
CA SER A 202 2.42 19.70 -8.68
C SER A 202 1.91 20.47 -7.46
N LEU A 203 1.48 19.78 -6.41
CA LEU A 203 0.92 20.41 -5.21
C LEU A 203 1.32 19.64 -3.95
N ASP A 204 1.47 20.36 -2.85
CA ASP A 204 1.61 19.78 -1.52
C ASP A 204 1.06 20.72 -0.45
N TYR A 205 0.80 20.19 0.75
CA TYR A 205 0.04 20.87 1.79
C TYR A 205 0.82 20.97 3.10
N ASP A 206 0.87 22.18 3.64
CA ASP A 206 1.34 22.44 4.99
C ASP A 206 0.18 22.36 6.00
N LEU A 207 0.22 21.31 6.82
CA LEU A 207 -0.75 21.04 7.88
C LEU A 207 -0.71 22.05 9.03
N VAL A 208 0.44 22.67 9.28
CA VAL A 208 0.62 23.55 10.46
C VAL A 208 -0.01 24.92 10.22
N GLU A 209 0.32 25.57 9.10
CA GLU A 209 -0.25 26.89 8.76
C GLU A 209 -1.45 26.80 7.81
N ARG A 210 -1.89 25.56 7.49
CA ARG A 210 -3.03 25.27 6.63
C ARG A 210 -2.91 26.00 5.29
N LYS A 211 -1.79 25.77 4.60
CA LYS A 211 -1.46 26.35 3.30
C LYS A 211 -1.28 25.28 2.26
N VAL A 212 -1.87 25.46 1.09
CA VAL A 212 -1.54 24.66 -0.10
C VAL A 212 -0.47 25.40 -0.89
N PHE A 213 0.55 24.66 -1.32
CA PHE A 213 1.58 25.10 -2.25
C PHE A 213 1.37 24.40 -3.58
N TRP A 214 1.65 25.08 -4.68
CA TRP A 214 1.60 24.47 -6.00
C TRP A 214 2.59 25.10 -6.96
N MET A 215 2.99 24.31 -7.95
CA MET A 215 3.74 24.77 -9.11
C MET A 215 2.76 25.29 -10.16
N ASP A 216 2.89 26.56 -10.55
CA ASP A 216 2.14 27.17 -11.66
C ASP A 216 3.01 27.19 -12.91
N LEU A 217 2.70 26.31 -13.87
CA LEU A 217 3.48 26.15 -15.10
C LEU A 217 3.39 27.35 -16.03
N ALA A 218 2.29 28.11 -15.99
CA ALA A 218 2.12 29.25 -16.87
C ALA A 218 2.99 30.43 -16.46
N THR A 219 3.22 30.60 -15.16
CA THR A 219 4.02 31.70 -14.60
C THR A 219 5.42 31.28 -14.15
N GLU A 220 5.75 30.00 -14.28
CA GLU A 220 6.99 29.40 -13.79
C GLU A 220 7.28 29.81 -12.34
N SER A 221 6.28 29.63 -11.46
CA SER A 221 6.37 30.05 -10.07
C SER A 221 5.73 29.06 -9.10
N ILE A 222 6.34 28.93 -7.92
CA ILE A 222 5.75 28.20 -6.80
C ILE A 222 4.88 29.19 -6.03
N ARG A 223 3.59 28.88 -5.93
CA ARG A 223 2.56 29.74 -5.34
C ARG A 223 1.96 29.06 -4.11
N TRP A 224 1.31 29.86 -3.28
CA TRP A 224 0.67 29.37 -2.07
C TRP A 224 -0.62 30.11 -1.75
N GLN A 225 -1.50 29.42 -1.03
CA GLN A 225 -2.73 29.98 -0.49
C GLN A 225 -3.07 29.35 0.86
N SER A 226 -3.50 30.19 1.80
CA SER A 226 -4.03 29.77 3.10
C SER A 226 -5.52 29.48 3.00
N PHE A 227 -5.96 28.38 3.63
CA PHE A 227 -7.36 27.99 3.72
C PHE A 227 -8.17 28.89 4.67
N ASP A 228 -7.56 29.39 5.75
CA ASP A 228 -8.31 30.10 6.79
C ASP A 228 -8.44 31.60 6.54
N LEU A 229 -7.50 32.21 5.80
CA LEU A 229 -7.40 33.66 5.64
C LEU A 229 -7.58 34.14 4.19
N GLY A 230 -7.73 33.23 3.23
CA GLY A 230 -7.78 33.56 1.79
C GLY A 230 -6.54 34.28 1.25
N LYS A 231 -5.48 34.40 2.08
CA LYS A 231 -4.21 35.00 1.70
C LYS A 231 -3.55 34.11 0.66
N LYS A 232 -3.11 34.71 -0.43
CA LYS A 232 -2.38 34.05 -1.51
C LYS A 232 -1.09 34.81 -1.80
N GLY A 233 -0.09 34.10 -2.30
CA GLY A 233 1.19 34.70 -2.64
C GLY A 233 2.02 33.82 -3.56
N THR A 234 3.17 34.36 -3.94
CA THR A 234 4.21 33.63 -4.66
C THR A 234 5.39 33.42 -3.72
N LEU A 235 5.86 32.18 -3.64
CA LEU A 235 7.03 31.79 -2.86
C LEU A 235 8.30 32.04 -3.67
N VAL A 236 8.35 31.50 -4.89
CA VAL A 236 9.52 31.59 -5.79
C VAL A 236 9.03 31.83 -7.22
N LYS A 237 9.73 32.67 -8.00
CA LYS A 237 9.49 32.90 -9.44
C LYS A 237 10.68 32.47 -10.29
N GLY A 238 10.42 32.16 -11.55
CA GLY A 238 11.45 31.79 -12.53
C GLY A 238 12.01 30.40 -12.27
N VAL A 239 11.18 29.49 -11.77
CA VAL A 239 11.57 28.11 -11.48
C VAL A 239 10.63 27.16 -12.20
N ARG A 240 11.15 26.02 -12.62
CA ARG A 240 10.36 24.89 -13.12
C ARG A 240 10.50 23.76 -12.12
N SER A 241 9.45 22.96 -12.00
CA SER A 241 9.43 21.85 -11.06
C SER A 241 8.56 20.72 -11.60
N ASP A 242 9.09 19.50 -11.52
CA ASP A 242 8.34 18.28 -11.82
C ASP A 242 7.52 17.83 -10.59
N CYS A 243 8.07 17.99 -9.39
CA CYS A 243 7.42 17.69 -8.12
C CYS A 243 7.85 18.66 -7.02
N ILE A 244 6.90 19.01 -6.14
CA ILE A 244 7.16 19.74 -4.90
C ILE A 244 6.82 18.86 -3.69
N ALA A 245 7.53 19.06 -2.58
CA ALA A 245 7.26 18.38 -1.32
C ALA A 245 7.52 19.31 -0.11
N VAL A 246 6.63 19.28 0.87
CA VAL A 246 6.62 20.17 2.04
C VAL A 246 7.16 19.41 3.25
N ASP A 247 8.22 19.97 3.83
CA ASP A 247 8.70 19.59 5.16
C ASP A 247 7.92 20.38 6.21
N TRP A 248 6.81 19.81 6.68
CA TRP A 248 5.97 20.44 7.70
C TRP A 248 6.68 20.60 9.05
N LEU A 249 7.72 19.79 9.32
CA LEU A 249 8.48 19.80 10.56
C LEU A 249 9.55 20.90 10.53
N GLY A 250 10.51 20.80 9.61
CA GLY A 250 11.60 21.76 9.43
C GLY A 250 11.19 23.09 8.77
N ARG A 251 9.94 23.19 8.31
CA ARG A 251 9.34 24.39 7.68
C ARG A 251 10.01 24.79 6.37
N ASN A 252 10.35 23.79 5.54
CA ASN A 252 10.98 23.96 4.25
C ASN A 252 10.09 23.41 3.11
N LEU A 253 10.28 23.90 1.89
CA LEU A 253 9.70 23.37 0.67
C LEU A 253 10.83 22.89 -0.24
N TYR A 254 10.74 21.66 -0.70
CA TYR A 254 11.66 21.04 -1.63
C TYR A 254 11.01 20.87 -3.00
N TRP A 255 11.82 20.91 -4.05
CA TRP A 255 11.34 20.55 -5.39
C TRP A 255 12.44 19.97 -6.25
N THR A 256 12.02 19.19 -7.23
CA THR A 256 12.87 18.61 -8.28
C THR A 256 12.84 19.48 -9.52
N ASP A 257 14.01 19.72 -10.11
CA ASP A 257 14.16 20.21 -11.48
C ASP A 257 14.80 19.08 -12.31
N GLY A 258 13.96 18.33 -13.01
CA GLY A 258 14.41 17.19 -13.82
C GLY A 258 15.25 17.62 -15.02
N ALA A 259 15.08 18.84 -15.54
CA ALA A 259 15.83 19.35 -16.67
C ALA A 259 17.24 19.81 -16.26
N ALA A 260 17.36 20.43 -15.09
CA ALA A 260 18.65 20.85 -14.53
C ALA A 260 19.38 19.72 -13.81
N GLY A 261 18.70 18.62 -13.45
CA GLY A 261 19.29 17.54 -12.66
C GLY A 261 19.55 17.95 -11.21
N GLN A 262 18.59 18.67 -10.60
CA GLN A 262 18.77 19.28 -9.29
C GLN A 262 17.59 19.04 -8.36
N VAL A 263 17.87 19.06 -7.06
CA VAL A 263 16.87 19.20 -6.00
C VAL A 263 17.19 20.46 -5.22
N LEU A 264 16.18 21.32 -5.08
CA LEU A 264 16.30 22.63 -4.46
C LEU A 264 15.37 22.72 -3.26
N ALA A 265 15.70 23.63 -2.35
CA ALA A 265 14.86 23.91 -1.19
C ALA A 265 14.81 25.40 -0.84
N THR A 266 13.71 25.80 -0.21
CA THR A 266 13.50 27.13 0.37
C THR A 266 12.69 27.05 1.66
N ARG A 267 12.67 28.12 2.46
CA ARG A 267 11.81 28.18 3.66
C ARG A 267 10.36 28.45 3.27
N LEU A 268 9.41 27.80 3.94
CA LEU A 268 7.96 28.05 3.74
C LEU A 268 7.55 29.49 4.06
N GLY A 269 8.25 30.12 5.00
CA GLY A 269 8.04 31.51 5.40
C GLY A 269 8.76 32.54 4.54
N ALA A 270 9.53 32.12 3.53
CA ALA A 270 10.16 33.05 2.59
C ALA A 270 9.06 33.84 1.86
N ALA A 271 9.24 35.14 1.71
CA ALA A 271 8.36 35.97 0.89
C ALA A 271 9.15 36.42 -0.33
N TRP A 272 8.55 36.33 -1.52
CA TRP A 272 9.19 36.85 -2.72
C TRP A 272 9.42 38.37 -2.58
N ARG A 273 10.69 38.78 -2.47
CA ARG A 273 11.12 40.18 -2.39
C ARG A 273 11.80 40.69 -3.66
N GLY A 274 11.66 39.96 -4.77
CA GLY A 274 12.32 40.27 -6.04
C GLY A 274 13.62 39.50 -6.29
N ILE A 275 14.13 38.78 -5.29
CA ILE A 275 15.30 37.90 -5.40
C ILE A 275 14.86 36.47 -5.04
N PRO A 276 15.19 35.45 -5.84
CA PRO A 276 14.94 34.06 -5.47
C PRO A 276 15.81 33.65 -4.28
N GLU A 277 15.17 33.38 -3.15
CA GLU A 277 15.81 32.81 -1.97
C GLU A 277 15.61 31.29 -1.98
N TYR A 278 16.52 30.57 -2.62
CA TYR A 278 16.56 29.11 -2.59
C TYR A 278 17.98 28.59 -2.59
N THR A 279 18.14 27.32 -2.20
CA THR A 279 19.42 26.63 -2.15
C THR A 279 19.32 25.35 -2.94
N VAL A 280 20.35 25.07 -3.75
CA VAL A 280 20.52 23.76 -4.38
C VAL A 280 20.99 22.80 -3.29
N VAL A 281 20.14 21.84 -2.93
CA VAL A 281 20.42 20.85 -1.88
C VAL A 281 21.17 19.66 -2.48
N MET A 282 20.82 19.30 -3.71
CA MET A 282 21.53 18.26 -4.46
C MET A 282 21.69 18.65 -5.91
N ASP A 283 22.92 18.51 -6.40
CA ASP A 283 23.29 18.59 -7.81
C ASP A 283 24.36 17.53 -8.16
N GLY A 284 24.87 17.60 -9.39
CA GLY A 284 26.13 16.99 -9.80
C GLY A 284 26.02 15.59 -10.42
N ASP A 285 25.00 14.79 -10.10
CA ASP A 285 24.90 13.38 -10.53
C ASP A 285 23.46 12.83 -10.53
N LEU A 286 22.45 13.67 -10.81
CA LEU A 286 21.04 13.24 -10.83
C LEU A 286 20.56 12.99 -12.26
N ASP A 287 20.04 11.79 -12.51
CA ASP A 287 19.59 11.37 -13.85
C ASP A 287 18.10 11.66 -14.05
N ARG A 288 17.80 12.94 -14.31
CA ARG A 288 16.43 13.46 -14.50
C ARG A 288 15.52 13.12 -13.31
N PRO A 289 15.73 13.75 -12.14
CA PRO A 289 14.90 13.55 -10.97
C PRO A 289 13.46 14.00 -11.26
N HIS A 290 12.46 13.21 -10.86
CA HIS A 290 11.06 13.48 -11.16
C HIS A 290 10.19 13.62 -9.90
N SER A 291 9.73 12.50 -9.32
CA SER A 291 8.86 12.53 -8.14
C SER A 291 9.70 12.58 -6.87
N LEU A 292 9.24 13.34 -5.88
CA LEU A 292 9.92 13.57 -4.60
C LEU A 292 8.94 13.38 -3.46
N VAL A 293 9.32 12.61 -2.44
CA VAL A 293 8.56 12.41 -1.20
C VAL A 293 9.48 12.53 0.00
N LEU A 294 8.98 13.13 1.08
CA LEU A 294 9.78 13.41 2.28
C LEU A 294 9.30 12.56 3.45
N GLN A 295 10.25 12.21 4.33
CA GLN A 295 9.98 11.64 5.64
C GLN A 295 10.61 12.55 6.71
N PRO A 296 9.94 13.66 7.08
CA PRO A 296 10.52 14.67 7.97
C PRO A 296 10.96 14.15 9.34
N LEU A 297 10.25 13.16 9.88
CA LEU A 297 10.57 12.54 11.18
C LEU A 297 11.90 11.78 11.17
N ALA A 298 12.30 11.23 10.03
CA ALA A 298 13.56 10.53 9.85
C ALA A 298 14.66 11.44 9.26
N GLY A 299 14.33 12.68 8.86
CA GLY A 299 15.27 13.54 8.15
C GLY A 299 15.71 12.97 6.79
N LEU A 300 14.84 12.19 6.14
CA LEU A 300 15.11 11.54 4.85
C LEU A 300 14.20 12.08 3.75
N LEU A 301 14.72 12.06 2.53
CA LEU A 301 13.95 12.28 1.30
C LEU A 301 14.19 11.13 0.33
N TYR A 302 13.19 10.86 -0.51
CA TYR A 302 13.25 9.85 -1.55
C TYR A 302 12.81 10.46 -2.86
N TRP A 303 13.52 10.14 -3.95
CA TRP A 303 13.16 10.60 -5.28
C TRP A 303 13.30 9.51 -6.32
N SER A 304 12.60 9.71 -7.44
CA SER A 304 12.73 8.86 -8.61
C SER A 304 13.58 9.52 -9.69
N GLU A 305 14.44 8.72 -10.31
CA GLU A 305 15.18 9.08 -11.52
C GLU A 305 14.53 8.39 -12.71
N VAL A 306 14.19 9.18 -13.75
CA VAL A 306 13.48 8.68 -14.95
C VAL A 306 14.29 8.90 -16.23
N GLY A 307 15.58 9.21 -16.10
CA GLY A 307 16.47 9.43 -17.23
C GLY A 307 17.00 8.13 -17.85
N SER A 308 18.31 8.08 -18.07
CA SER A 308 18.96 6.93 -18.75
C SER A 308 19.06 5.69 -17.86
N HIS A 309 19.19 5.90 -16.55
CA HIS A 309 19.32 4.87 -15.52
C HIS A 309 18.19 5.04 -14.50
N PRO A 310 17.02 4.43 -14.74
CA PRO A 310 15.89 4.54 -13.83
C PRO A 310 16.19 3.95 -12.47
N ARG A 311 16.06 4.75 -11.41
CA ARG A 311 16.39 4.38 -10.04
C ARG A 311 15.43 5.02 -9.05
N LEU A 312 15.24 4.37 -7.91
CA LEU A 312 14.73 5.01 -6.71
C LEU A 312 15.89 5.30 -5.78
N MET A 313 15.94 6.52 -5.29
CA MET A 313 17.06 7.07 -4.56
C MET A 313 16.59 7.56 -3.19
N GLU A 314 17.51 7.52 -2.23
CA GLU A 314 17.33 8.00 -0.86
C GLU A 314 18.49 8.94 -0.52
N ALA A 315 18.22 9.99 0.24
CA ALA A 315 19.24 10.83 0.84
C ALA A 315 18.71 11.44 2.14
N THR A 316 19.63 11.99 2.94
CA THR A 316 19.24 12.90 4.02
C THR A 316 18.68 14.20 3.44
N MET A 317 17.87 14.90 4.24
CA MET A 317 17.21 16.13 3.78
C MET A 317 18.17 17.30 3.49
N ASP A 318 19.42 17.22 3.94
CA ASP A 318 20.51 18.13 3.55
C ASP A 318 21.23 17.73 2.24
N GLY A 319 20.78 16.65 1.59
CA GLY A 319 21.34 16.15 0.34
C GLY A 319 22.60 15.30 0.48
N SER A 320 23.05 15.06 1.71
CA SER A 320 24.15 14.15 2.01
C SER A 320 23.70 12.68 2.07
N ARG A 321 24.64 11.76 2.32
CA ARG A 321 24.41 10.30 2.44
C ARG A 321 23.45 9.72 1.39
N ARG A 322 23.75 9.98 0.11
CA ARG A 322 22.95 9.47 -1.01
C ARG A 322 23.12 7.95 -1.13
N HIS A 323 22.00 7.24 -1.23
CA HIS A 323 21.95 5.80 -1.38
C HIS A 323 20.98 5.41 -2.50
N VAL A 324 21.31 4.34 -3.23
CA VAL A 324 20.42 3.79 -4.25
C VAL A 324 19.48 2.79 -3.56
N LEU A 325 18.22 3.16 -3.40
CA LEU A 325 17.22 2.30 -2.77
C LEU A 325 16.87 1.11 -3.68
N LEU A 326 16.61 1.38 -4.96
CA LEU A 326 16.33 0.36 -5.98
C LEU A 326 16.90 0.78 -7.34
N ALA A 327 17.55 -0.17 -8.02
CA ALA A 327 18.15 0.03 -9.35
C ALA A 327 17.67 -0.94 -10.43
N GLN A 328 16.90 -1.97 -10.06
CA GLN A 328 16.46 -3.03 -10.97
C GLN A 328 14.94 -3.11 -11.01
N GLY A 329 14.40 -3.59 -12.14
CA GLY A 329 12.95 -3.74 -12.31
C GLY A 329 12.20 -2.42 -12.46
N LEU A 330 12.92 -1.34 -12.80
CA LEU A 330 12.37 0.00 -13.00
C LEU A 330 12.43 0.39 -14.48
N GLY A 331 11.32 0.93 -14.98
CA GLY A 331 11.17 1.55 -16.27
C GLY A 331 11.19 3.06 -16.12
N TRP A 332 10.04 3.68 -15.85
CA TRP A 332 9.93 5.11 -15.55
C TRP A 332 9.04 5.33 -14.32
N PRO A 333 9.61 5.29 -13.10
CA PRO A 333 8.86 5.56 -11.87
C PRO A 333 8.47 7.05 -11.77
N THR A 334 7.31 7.41 -12.31
CA THR A 334 6.88 8.82 -12.44
C THR A 334 6.13 9.35 -11.23
N ALA A 335 5.59 8.48 -10.38
CA ALA A 335 4.86 8.89 -9.18
C ALA A 335 5.28 8.04 -7.97
N LEU A 336 5.57 8.70 -6.84
CA LEU A 336 5.93 8.06 -5.58
C LEU A 336 4.90 8.38 -4.48
N ALA A 337 4.74 7.44 -3.55
CA ALA A 337 3.98 7.64 -2.32
C ALA A 337 4.61 6.86 -1.16
N LEU A 338 4.60 7.42 0.04
CA LEU A 338 5.06 6.74 1.25
C LEU A 338 3.88 6.23 2.07
N ASP A 339 3.97 4.96 2.48
CA ASP A 339 3.07 4.35 3.46
C ASP A 339 3.85 4.18 4.78
N LEU A 340 3.88 5.26 5.57
CA LEU A 340 4.61 5.29 6.84
C LEU A 340 4.16 4.21 7.84
N PRO A 341 2.85 3.84 7.94
CA PRO A 341 2.43 2.76 8.81
C PRO A 341 3.08 1.40 8.55
N THR A 342 3.39 1.09 7.30
CA THR A 342 3.99 -0.19 6.90
C THR A 342 5.46 -0.05 6.50
N TRP A 343 6.02 1.17 6.57
CA TRP A 343 7.37 1.51 6.14
C TRP A 343 7.65 1.09 4.69
N ARG A 344 6.73 1.41 3.78
CA ARG A 344 6.85 1.12 2.36
C ARG A 344 6.84 2.36 1.49
N ILE A 345 7.59 2.29 0.39
CA ILE A 345 7.49 3.21 -0.74
C ILE A 345 6.71 2.52 -1.86
N PHE A 346 5.77 3.23 -2.44
CA PHE A 346 5.03 2.84 -3.63
C PHE A 346 5.49 3.69 -4.81
N TRP A 347 5.58 3.08 -5.99
CA TRP A 347 5.81 3.79 -7.24
C TRP A 347 4.89 3.32 -8.34
N LEU A 348 4.50 4.25 -9.22
CA LEU A 348 3.87 3.91 -10.49
C LEU A 348 4.88 4.06 -11.61
N ASP A 349 4.98 3.01 -12.42
CA ASP A 349 5.90 2.95 -13.54
C ASP A 349 5.17 3.20 -14.85
N GLU A 350 5.43 4.34 -15.51
CA GLU A 350 4.79 4.69 -16.77
C GLU A 350 5.20 3.75 -17.91
N LYS A 351 6.46 3.30 -17.92
CA LYS A 351 7.00 2.47 -19.01
C LYS A 351 6.55 1.02 -18.90
N LEU A 352 6.45 0.50 -17.66
CA LEU A 352 6.04 -0.87 -17.39
C LEU A 352 4.52 -1.02 -17.18
N GLY A 353 3.80 0.08 -16.92
CA GLY A 353 2.36 0.03 -16.63
C GLY A 353 2.03 -0.67 -15.31
N SER A 354 2.96 -0.65 -14.35
CA SER A 354 2.86 -1.40 -13.10
C SER A 354 2.91 -0.50 -11.88
N VAL A 355 2.38 -1.01 -10.78
CA VAL A 355 2.59 -0.43 -9.45
C VAL A 355 3.61 -1.28 -8.73
N GLY A 356 4.73 -0.69 -8.33
CA GLY A 356 5.69 -1.37 -7.46
C GLY A 356 5.58 -0.87 -6.03
N SER A 357 6.03 -1.71 -5.11
CA SER A 357 6.24 -1.35 -3.71
C SER A 357 7.47 -2.04 -3.14
N ALA A 358 8.13 -1.40 -2.19
CA ALA A 358 9.26 -1.96 -1.46
C ALA A 358 9.27 -1.40 -0.04
N ARG A 359 9.94 -2.10 0.88
CA ARG A 359 10.27 -1.52 2.17
C ARG A 359 11.28 -0.39 2.00
N LEU A 360 11.31 0.53 2.96
CA LEU A 360 12.23 1.68 2.93
C LEU A 360 13.71 1.29 3.07
N ASP A 361 14.02 0.02 3.36
CA ASP A 361 15.38 -0.54 3.32
C ASP A 361 15.74 -1.16 1.94
N GLY A 362 14.83 -1.08 0.96
CA GLY A 362 14.99 -1.65 -0.39
C GLY A 362 14.61 -3.13 -0.49
N THR A 363 14.18 -3.77 0.60
CA THR A 363 13.80 -5.19 0.61
C THR A 363 12.31 -5.40 0.31
N SER A 364 11.91 -6.67 0.20
CA SER A 364 10.52 -7.09 0.00
C SER A 364 9.83 -6.39 -1.18
N VAL A 365 10.53 -6.30 -2.31
CA VAL A 365 10.03 -5.71 -3.55
C VAL A 365 8.84 -6.52 -4.07
N LYS A 366 7.72 -5.86 -4.34
CA LYS A 366 6.51 -6.43 -4.92
C LYS A 366 6.08 -5.58 -6.10
N VAL A 367 5.72 -6.22 -7.21
CA VAL A 367 5.22 -5.54 -8.42
C VAL A 367 3.83 -6.07 -8.73
N LEU A 368 2.86 -5.18 -8.73
CA LEU A 368 1.47 -5.43 -9.08
C LEU A 368 1.23 -4.99 -10.53
N GLN A 369 0.88 -5.96 -11.38
CA GLN A 369 0.52 -5.69 -12.77
C GLN A 369 -0.95 -5.29 -12.85
N LEU A 370 -1.22 -4.00 -13.10
CA LEU A 370 -2.58 -3.45 -13.18
C LEU A 370 -3.09 -3.29 -14.62
N GLY A 371 -2.33 -3.75 -15.62
CA GLY A 371 -2.63 -3.57 -17.04
C GLY A 371 -2.28 -2.17 -17.55
N TRP A 372 -3.08 -1.61 -18.46
CA TRP A 372 -2.83 -0.25 -18.98
C TRP A 372 -3.03 0.81 -17.88
N VAL A 373 -1.91 1.33 -17.37
CA VAL A 373 -1.79 2.57 -16.59
C VAL A 373 -1.22 3.64 -17.53
N GLN A 374 -1.97 4.69 -17.82
CA GLN A 374 -1.61 5.63 -18.89
C GLN A 374 -1.11 6.97 -18.34
N SER A 375 0.20 7.11 -18.27
CA SER A 375 0.89 8.32 -17.80
C SER A 375 0.49 8.72 -16.37
N PRO A 376 0.79 7.86 -15.38
CA PRO A 376 0.57 8.19 -13.98
C PRO A 376 1.47 9.36 -13.59
N PHE A 377 0.94 10.31 -12.81
CA PHE A 377 1.67 11.54 -12.48
C PHE A 377 1.93 11.71 -10.99
N ALA A 378 0.92 11.53 -10.15
CA ALA A 378 1.05 11.65 -8.71
C ALA A 378 0.31 10.51 -8.01
N ALA A 379 0.79 10.12 -6.83
CA ALA A 379 0.33 8.97 -6.09
C ALA A 379 0.14 9.32 -4.61
N ALA A 380 -0.79 8.66 -3.96
CA ALA A 380 -1.09 8.82 -2.55
C ALA A 380 -1.55 7.49 -1.95
N VAL A 381 -1.19 7.21 -0.70
CA VAL A 381 -1.64 6.01 0.02
C VAL A 381 -2.49 6.44 1.20
N CYS A 382 -3.62 5.77 1.42
CA CYS A 382 -4.43 5.93 2.62
C CYS A 382 -5.06 4.59 3.00
N GLU A 383 -4.90 4.19 4.26
CA GLU A 383 -5.41 2.92 4.78
C GLU A 383 -4.95 1.73 3.89
N GLY A 384 -5.89 0.93 3.36
CA GLY A 384 -5.61 -0.18 2.45
C GLY A 384 -5.58 0.19 0.96
N GLN A 385 -5.69 1.47 0.62
CA GLN A 385 -5.91 1.92 -0.76
C GLN A 385 -4.74 2.77 -1.27
N LEU A 386 -4.39 2.54 -2.54
CA LEU A 386 -3.48 3.37 -3.33
C LEU A 386 -4.28 4.18 -4.34
N TYR A 387 -3.99 5.48 -4.43
CA TYR A 387 -4.64 6.44 -5.32
C TYR A 387 -3.61 7.04 -6.27
N TRP A 388 -3.99 7.28 -7.52
CA TRP A 388 -3.12 7.98 -8.47
C TRP A 388 -3.90 8.76 -9.53
N SER A 389 -3.27 9.81 -10.06
CA SER A 389 -3.79 10.58 -11.19
C SER A 389 -3.21 10.06 -12.52
N GLU A 390 -4.08 9.88 -13.51
CA GLU A 390 -3.71 9.48 -14.88
C GLU A 390 -3.98 10.61 -15.88
N ARG A 391 -2.91 11.12 -16.50
CA ARG A 391 -3.00 12.27 -17.43
C ARG A 391 -3.63 11.93 -18.77
N LYS A 392 -3.50 10.69 -19.24
CA LYS A 392 -4.09 10.27 -20.53
C LYS A 392 -5.51 9.73 -20.37
N ALA A 393 -5.82 9.14 -19.21
CA ALA A 393 -7.16 8.64 -18.90
C ALA A 393 -8.11 9.70 -18.28
N TRP A 394 -7.60 10.91 -18.00
CA TRP A 394 -8.33 12.04 -17.41
C TRP A 394 -9.09 11.66 -16.14
N SER A 395 -8.45 10.86 -15.30
CA SER A 395 -9.08 10.30 -14.12
C SER A 395 -8.15 10.13 -12.95
N VAL A 396 -8.75 10.07 -11.76
CA VAL A 396 -8.10 9.58 -10.55
C VAL A 396 -8.62 8.17 -10.30
N GLN A 397 -7.70 7.25 -10.06
CA GLN A 397 -7.96 5.82 -9.87
C GLN A 397 -7.64 5.43 -8.43
N GLN A 398 -8.28 4.37 -7.95
CA GLN A 398 -7.93 3.70 -6.69
C GLN A 398 -7.81 2.20 -6.88
N VAL A 399 -6.97 1.55 -6.06
CA VAL A 399 -6.80 0.10 -6.02
C VAL A 399 -6.39 -0.37 -4.62
N ASP A 400 -6.72 -1.62 -4.28
CA ASP A 400 -6.21 -2.25 -3.07
C ASP A 400 -4.68 -2.37 -3.13
N LYS A 401 -3.98 -1.79 -2.14
CA LYS A 401 -2.52 -1.63 -2.17
C LYS A 401 -1.75 -2.95 -2.05
N VAL A 402 -2.38 -4.00 -1.52
CA VAL A 402 -1.74 -5.29 -1.24
C VAL A 402 -2.00 -6.29 -2.37
N SER A 403 -3.25 -6.44 -2.76
CA SER A 403 -3.69 -7.43 -3.76
C SER A 403 -3.69 -6.91 -5.19
N GLY A 404 -3.71 -5.58 -5.40
CA GLY A 404 -3.89 -4.98 -6.72
C GLY A 404 -5.29 -5.21 -7.33
N LYS A 405 -6.24 -5.75 -6.54
CA LYS A 405 -7.62 -5.99 -6.98
C LYS A 405 -8.51 -4.79 -6.70
N ASN A 406 -9.76 -4.85 -7.17
CA ASN A 406 -10.78 -3.81 -6.98
C ASN A 406 -10.37 -2.43 -7.52
N ARG A 407 -9.69 -2.39 -8.68
CA ARG A 407 -9.38 -1.13 -9.36
C ARG A 407 -10.68 -0.42 -9.77
N THR A 408 -10.86 0.82 -9.34
CA THR A 408 -12.03 1.64 -9.69
C THR A 408 -11.63 3.08 -10.02
N VAL A 409 -12.39 3.69 -10.92
CA VAL A 409 -12.24 5.12 -11.25
C VAL A 409 -12.94 5.95 -10.16
N LEU A 410 -12.17 6.73 -9.41
CA LEU A 410 -12.70 7.60 -8.34
C LEU A 410 -13.29 8.89 -8.92
N LEU A 411 -12.54 9.54 -9.81
CA LEU A 411 -12.94 10.78 -10.45
C LEU A 411 -12.66 10.71 -11.93
N LYS A 412 -13.62 11.12 -12.76
CA LYS A 412 -13.44 11.33 -14.20
C LYS A 412 -13.64 12.80 -14.52
N ARG A 413 -12.76 13.37 -15.34
CA ARG A 413 -12.78 14.79 -15.68
C ARG A 413 -12.73 15.00 -17.19
N HIS A 414 -13.18 16.17 -17.62
CA HIS A 414 -13.07 16.61 -19.01
C HIS A 414 -11.70 17.23 -19.33
N ARG A 415 -10.87 17.45 -18.31
CA ARG A 415 -9.55 18.05 -18.41
C ARG A 415 -8.54 17.20 -17.64
N GLN A 416 -7.26 17.28 -18.01
CA GLN A 416 -6.20 16.45 -17.42
C GLN A 416 -6.00 16.78 -15.93
N PRO A 417 -6.16 15.79 -15.03
CA PRO A 417 -5.69 15.91 -13.66
C PRO A 417 -4.15 15.81 -13.66
N HIS A 418 -3.49 16.74 -12.99
CA HIS A 418 -2.04 16.73 -12.80
C HIS A 418 -1.74 16.23 -11.39
N GLY A 419 -1.34 17.12 -10.49
CA GLY A 419 -0.96 16.81 -9.13
C GLY A 419 -2.10 16.18 -8.32
N LEU A 420 -1.70 15.22 -7.51
CA LEU A 420 -2.54 14.51 -6.56
C LEU A 420 -1.78 14.49 -5.25
N GLN A 421 -2.41 14.95 -4.18
CA GLN A 421 -1.84 14.82 -2.84
C GLN A 421 -2.93 14.44 -1.86
N LEU A 422 -2.63 13.50 -0.97
CA LEU A 422 -3.49 13.24 0.18
C LEU A 422 -3.32 14.39 1.18
N CYS A 423 -4.39 14.96 1.70
CA CYS A 423 -4.30 15.70 2.96
C CYS A 423 -4.21 14.64 4.08
N PRO A 424 -3.04 14.37 4.68
CA PRO A 424 -2.90 13.25 5.56
C PRO A 424 -3.47 13.60 6.93
N VAL A 425 -4.62 13.00 7.25
CA VAL A 425 -5.20 13.04 8.60
C VAL A 425 -4.26 12.35 9.61
N VAL A 426 -3.47 11.36 9.17
CA VAL A 426 -2.46 10.68 10.01
C VAL A 426 -1.34 11.65 10.43
N ALA A 427 -0.97 12.56 9.54
CA ALA A 427 0.00 13.59 9.86
C ALA A 427 -0.61 14.62 10.82
N MET A 428 -1.93 14.79 10.94
CA MET A 428 -2.51 15.68 11.95
C MET A 428 -2.22 15.21 13.38
N LEU A 429 -2.31 13.90 13.66
CA LEU A 429 -2.09 13.37 15.01
C LEU A 429 -0.61 13.33 15.40
N THR A 430 0.29 13.01 14.46
CA THR A 430 1.74 13.03 14.72
C THR A 430 2.32 14.45 14.68
N CYS A 431 1.83 15.32 13.79
CA CYS A 431 2.25 16.72 13.70
C CYS A 431 1.80 17.53 14.91
N ALA A 432 0.59 17.32 15.45
CA ALA A 432 0.14 18.00 16.67
C ALA A 432 0.96 17.61 17.92
N VAL A 433 1.39 16.34 18.01
CA VAL A 433 2.19 15.84 19.13
C VAL A 433 3.66 16.27 19.02
N LEU A 434 4.19 16.45 17.81
CA LEU A 434 5.60 16.76 17.56
C LEU A 434 5.88 18.22 17.14
N ALA A 435 4.83 19.04 16.96
CA ALA A 435 4.94 20.47 16.74
C ALA A 435 5.59 21.14 17.96
N GLY A 436 6.91 21.40 17.87
CA GLY A 436 7.68 22.14 18.86
C GLY A 436 8.86 21.40 19.50
N THR A 437 9.11 20.14 19.15
CA THR A 437 10.25 19.36 19.68
C THR A 437 11.47 19.32 18.74
N ASN A 438 11.36 19.84 17.51
CA ASN A 438 12.48 19.82 16.57
C ASN A 438 13.50 20.95 16.83
N GLY A 439 14.78 20.66 16.57
CA GLY A 439 15.88 21.63 16.76
C GLY A 439 15.73 22.91 15.92
N CYS A 440 14.97 22.85 14.83
CA CYS A 440 14.74 23.98 13.92
C CYS A 440 13.59 24.91 14.32
N ALA A 441 12.65 24.49 15.17
CA ALA A 441 11.46 25.30 15.50
C ALA A 441 11.79 26.65 16.15
N LYS A 442 12.82 26.68 17.00
CA LYS A 442 13.23 27.90 17.71
C LYS A 442 14.33 28.61 16.93
N SER A 443 14.04 29.81 16.43
CA SER A 443 15.00 30.68 15.74
C SER A 443 15.78 29.98 14.60
N ASN A 444 15.10 29.10 13.85
CA ASN A 444 15.71 28.30 12.78
C ASN A 444 16.93 27.49 13.24
N GLY A 445 16.93 27.00 14.49
CA GLY A 445 18.06 26.28 15.08
C GLY A 445 19.35 27.09 15.21
N GLY A 446 19.27 28.42 15.08
CA GLY A 446 20.45 29.31 15.01
C GLY A 446 21.09 29.41 13.62
N CYS A 447 20.54 28.74 12.61
CA CYS A 447 21.07 28.76 11.24
C CYS A 447 20.66 30.05 10.51
N ALA A 448 21.59 30.65 9.76
CA ALA A 448 21.31 31.87 8.98
C ALA A 448 20.37 31.62 7.78
N HIS A 449 20.50 30.48 7.09
CA HIS A 449 19.81 30.20 5.81
C HIS A 449 18.80 29.06 5.87
N LEU A 450 19.21 27.80 5.97
CA LEU A 450 18.28 26.67 6.11
C LEU A 450 18.62 25.91 7.39
N CYS A 451 17.60 25.36 8.05
CA CYS A 451 17.76 24.37 9.11
C CYS A 451 17.15 23.08 8.61
N LEU A 452 18.00 22.10 8.33
CA LEU A 452 17.63 20.85 7.68
C LEU A 452 17.81 19.71 8.70
N PRO A 453 16.77 18.88 8.93
CA PRO A 453 16.89 17.75 9.83
C PRO A 453 17.86 16.71 9.27
N ASN A 454 18.71 16.15 10.13
CA ASN A 454 19.64 15.07 9.81
C ASN A 454 19.42 13.92 10.81
N PRO A 455 19.29 12.66 10.35
CA PRO A 455 19.01 11.48 11.19
C PRO A 455 20.05 11.17 12.28
#